data_AF-A0A4R2K3P9-F1
#
_entry.id   AF-A0A4R2K3P9-F1
#
_cell.length_a   1.000
_cell.length_b   1.000
_cell.length_c   1.000
_cell.angle_alpha   90.00
_cell.angle_beta   90.00
_cell.angle_gamma   90.00
#
_symmetry.space_group_name_H-M   'P 1'
#
loop_
_entity.id
_entity.type
_entity.pdbx_description
1 polymer ?
#
loop_
_entity_poly.entity_id
_entity_poly.type
_entity_poly.pdbx_seq_one_letter_code
_entity_poly.pdbx_strand_id
1 'polypeptide(L)'
;MSDQLVGWLRTVVPATWSAFVTWLATLAVPNTITGPLGQAGELVVAPIVIAIVYPLLRAVEAHLPDWLTRVLLGSCKVPTYRKPDTP
;
A
#
# COMPACT_ATOMS: atom_id res chain seq x y z
N MET A 1 -23.06 -3.50 -13.12
CA MET A 1 -22.31 -3.69 -11.87
C MET A 1 -23.12 -2.99 -10.78
N SER A 2 -23.49 -3.65 -9.69
CA SER A 2 -24.41 -3.07 -8.69
C SER A 2 -23.72 -1.94 -7.91
N ASP A 3 -24.36 -0.78 -7.79
CA ASP A 3 -23.84 0.37 -7.05
C ASP A 3 -23.57 0.05 -5.57
N GLN A 4 -24.32 -0.89 -4.98
CA GLN A 4 -24.07 -1.39 -3.63
C GLN A 4 -22.73 -2.12 -3.53
N LEU A 5 -22.37 -2.90 -4.55
CA LEU A 5 -21.10 -3.64 -4.58
C LEU A 5 -19.91 -2.66 -4.67
N VAL A 6 -20.05 -1.62 -5.50
CA VAL A 6 -19.04 -0.57 -5.65
C VAL A 6 -18.90 0.23 -4.34
N GLY A 7 -20.01 0.56 -3.69
CA GLY A 7 -20.03 1.24 -2.40
C GLY A 7 -19.34 0.42 -1.31
N TRP A 8 -19.63 -0.88 -1.23
CA TRP A 8 -19.01 -1.78 -0.26
C TRP A 8 -17.51 -1.99 -0.51
N LEU A 9 -17.10 -2.15 -1.77
CA LEU A 9 -15.68 -2.25 -2.14
C LEU A 9 -14.89 -0.99 -1.76
N ARG A 10 -15.47 0.19 -1.96
CA ARG A 10 -14.84 1.48 -1.63
C ARG A 10 -14.63 1.71 -0.13
N THR A 11 -15.28 0.95 0.74
CA THR A 11 -15.13 1.08 2.20
C THR A 11 -14.28 -0.05 2.78
N VAL A 12 -14.54 -1.29 2.37
CA VAL A 12 -13.87 -2.46 2.93
C VAL A 12 -12.43 -2.58 2.44
N VAL A 13 -12.16 -2.26 1.16
CA VAL A 13 -10.80 -2.36 0.62
C VAL A 13 -9.85 -1.38 1.32
N PRO A 14 -10.15 -0.07 1.45
CA PRO A 14 -9.30 0.83 2.21
C PRO A 14 -9.16 0.45 3.69
N ALA A 15 -10.25 0.01 4.34
CA ALA A 15 -10.21 -0.36 5.75
C ALA A 15 -9.31 -1.59 6.00
N THR A 16 -9.42 -2.61 5.16
CA THR A 16 -8.59 -3.81 5.22
C THR A 16 -7.12 -3.46 4.98
N TRP A 17 -6.86 -2.54 4.05
CA TRP A 17 -5.51 -2.09 3.75
C TRP A 17 -4.88 -1.32 4.91
N SER A 18 -5.62 -0.41 5.53
CA SER A 18 -5.19 0.28 6.75
C SER A 18 -4.86 -0.70 7.86
N ALA A 19 -5.73 -1.70 8.11
CA ALA A 19 -5.48 -2.71 9.13
C ALA A 19 -4.22 -3.54 8.85
N PHE A 20 -3.99 -3.92 7.59
CA PHE A 20 -2.78 -4.64 7.18
C PHE A 20 -1.50 -3.82 7.38
N VAL A 21 -1.51 -2.54 6.99
CA VAL A 21 -0.37 -1.63 7.20
C VAL A 21 -0.12 -1.42 8.69
N THR A 22 -1.17 -1.25 9.50
CA THR A 22 -1.03 -1.14 10.96
C THR A 22 -0.42 -2.42 11.55
N TRP A 23 -0.86 -3.60 11.12
CA TRP A 23 -0.27 -4.87 11.56
C TRP A 23 1.21 -5.01 11.17
N LEU A 24 1.60 -4.55 9.98
CA LEU A 24 3.01 -4.52 9.61
C LEU A 24 3.81 -3.50 10.44
N ALA A 25 3.21 -2.36 10.79
CA ALA A 25 3.84 -1.40 11.68
C ALA A 25 4.07 -1.98 13.08
N THR A 26 3.15 -2.79 13.62
CA THR A 26 3.39 -3.45 14.91
C THR A 26 4.51 -4.50 14.85
N LEU A 27 4.70 -5.17 13.71
CA LEU A 27 5.83 -6.08 13.49
C LEU A 27 7.17 -5.35 13.32
N ALA A 28 7.16 -4.19 12.66
CA ALA A 28 8.34 -3.36 12.42
C ALA A 28 8.80 -2.57 13.66
N VAL A 29 8.01 -2.60 14.74
CA VAL A 29 8.31 -1.95 16.02
C VAL A 29 8.63 -2.99 17.10
N PRO A 30 9.85 -3.55 17.12
CA PRO A 30 10.36 -4.18 18.33
C PRO A 30 10.51 -3.11 19.42
N ASN A 31 9.99 -3.38 20.63
CA ASN A 31 10.14 -2.50 21.81
C ASN A 31 11.61 -2.16 22.15
N THR A 32 12.56 -2.96 21.67
CA THR A 32 14.00 -2.73 21.77
C THR A 32 14.52 -1.58 20.90
N ILE A 33 13.80 -1.21 19.83
CA ILE A 33 14.21 -0.16 18.88
C ILE A 33 13.60 1.20 19.24
N THR A 34 12.35 1.25 19.70
CA THR A 34 11.66 2.50 20.04
C THR A 34 12.10 3.12 21.37
N GLY A 35 12.56 2.30 22.32
CA GLY A 35 13.11 2.77 23.60
C GLY A 35 14.23 3.82 23.47
N PRO A 36 15.28 3.59 22.65
CA PRO A 36 16.37 4.56 22.44
C PRO A 36 16.05 5.67 21.42
N LEU A 37 15.08 5.48 20.52
CA LEU A 37 14.81 6.42 19.42
C LEU A 37 13.81 7.55 19.77
N GLY A 38 12.99 7.38 20.82
CA GLY A 38 12.01 8.40 21.22
C GLY A 38 11.12 8.84 20.05
N GLN A 39 10.92 10.15 19.86
CA GLN A 39 10.11 10.71 18.76
C GLN A 39 10.69 10.44 17.35
N ALA A 40 11.96 10.08 17.23
CA ALA A 40 12.57 9.72 15.95
C ALA A 40 12.16 8.31 15.47
N GLY A 41 11.55 7.50 16.34
CA GLY A 41 11.06 6.17 15.98
C GLY A 41 10.02 6.24 14.86
N GLU A 42 9.12 7.22 14.89
CA GLU A 42 8.06 7.38 13.89
C GLU A 42 8.61 7.71 12.49
N LEU A 43 9.71 8.48 12.44
CA LEU A 43 10.44 8.82 11.20
C LEU A 43 11.16 7.61 10.58
N VAL A 44 11.49 6.59 11.36
CA VAL A 44 12.20 5.39 10.91
C VAL A 44 11.23 4.25 10.61
N VAL A 45 10.14 4.13 11.38
CA VAL A 45 9.14 3.07 11.20
C VAL A 45 8.43 3.20 9.87
N ALA A 46 7.99 4.41 9.49
CA ALA A 46 7.29 4.63 8.22
C ALA A 46 8.10 4.17 6.98
N PRO A 47 9.37 4.57 6.77
CA PRO A 47 10.15 4.11 5.63
C PRO A 47 10.49 2.62 5.69
N ILE A 48 10.69 2.02 6.88
CA ILE A 48 10.88 0.57 7.02
C ILE A 48 9.62 -0.18 6.59
N VAL A 49 8.45 0.26 7.07
CA VAL A 49 7.16 -0.32 6.69
C VAL A 49 6.98 -0.22 5.17
N ILE A 50 7.30 0.92 4.55
CA ILE A 50 7.26 1.06 3.09
C ILE A 50 8.25 0.10 2.41
N ALA A 51 9.48 0.00 2.91
CA ALA A 51 10.52 -0.87 2.36
C ALA A 51 10.15 -2.36 2.45
N ILE A 52 9.26 -2.76 3.36
CA ILE A 52 8.72 -4.12 3.47
C ILE A 52 7.46 -4.28 2.62
N VAL A 53 6.50 -3.35 2.74
CA VAL A 53 5.19 -3.39 2.07
C VAL A 53 5.36 -3.33 0.56
N TYR A 54 6.21 -2.43 0.05
CA TYR A 54 6.37 -2.20 -1.38
C TYR A 54 6.87 -3.44 -2.15
N PRO A 55 7.97 -4.11 -1.77
CA PRO A 55 8.40 -5.32 -2.46
C PRO A 55 7.42 -6.48 -2.28
N LEU A 56 6.74 -6.59 -1.13
CA LEU A 56 5.67 -7.58 -0.93
C LEU A 56 4.52 -7.35 -1.91
N LEU A 57 4.04 -6.11 -2.01
CA LEU A 57 3.02 -5.72 -2.97
C LEU A 57 3.44 -6.02 -4.40
N ARG A 58 4.70 -5.71 -4.76
CA ARG A 58 5.25 -5.95 -6.10
C ARG A 58 5.34 -7.44 -6.43
N ALA A 59 5.73 -8.26 -5.46
CA ALA A 59 5.80 -9.71 -5.60
C ALA A 59 4.41 -10.32 -5.75
N VAL A 60 3.44 -9.82 -4.97
CA VAL A 60 2.05 -10.27 -5.04
C VAL A 60 1.37 -9.79 -6.34
N GLU A 61 1.67 -8.57 -6.82
CA GLU A 61 1.19 -8.04 -8.11
C GLU A 61 1.52 -9.00 -9.27
N ALA A 62 2.68 -9.65 -9.26
CA ALA A 62 3.08 -10.62 -10.28
C ALA A 62 2.22 -11.91 -10.30
N HIS A 63 1.51 -12.21 -9.21
CA HIS A 63 0.70 -13.42 -9.03
C HIS A 63 -0.81 -13.13 -8.98
N LEU A 64 -1.22 -11.87 -8.97
CA LEU A 64 -2.63 -11.48 -8.90
C LEU A 64 -3.25 -11.34 -10.30
N PRO A 65 -4.49 -11.82 -10.50
CA PRO A 65 -5.22 -11.57 -11.74
C PRO A 65 -5.61 -10.09 -11.85
N ASP A 66 -5.60 -9.54 -13.08
CA ASP A 66 -5.82 -8.11 -13.40
C ASP A 66 -7.02 -7.46 -12.69
N TRP A 67 -8.10 -8.20 -12.49
CA TRP A 67 -9.30 -7.69 -11.82
C TRP A 67 -9.05 -7.40 -10.33
N LEU A 68 -8.25 -8.23 -9.66
CA LEU A 68 -7.92 -8.12 -8.24
C LEU A 68 -6.86 -7.04 -8.03
N THR A 69 -5.90 -6.95 -8.94
CA THR A 69 -4.89 -5.90 -9.00
C THR A 69 -5.55 -4.51 -9.17
N ARG A 70 -6.59 -4.38 -10.00
CA ARG A 70 -7.39 -3.14 -10.11
C ARG A 70 -8.15 -2.79 -8.84
N VAL A 71 -8.67 -3.78 -8.11
CA VAL A 71 -9.40 -3.55 -6.85
C VAL A 71 -8.44 -3.10 -5.74
N LEU A 72 -7.27 -3.72 -5.65
CA LEU A 72 -6.30 -3.45 -4.56
C LEU A 72 -5.41 -2.23 -4.82
N LEU A 73 -4.93 -2.04 -6.05
CA LEU A 73 -3.96 -0.98 -6.41
C LEU A 73 -4.64 0.19 -7.16
N GLY A 74 -5.95 0.14 -7.38
CA GLY A 74 -6.75 1.19 -8.02
C GLY A 74 -6.60 1.30 -9.54
N SER A 75 -5.46 0.91 -10.11
CA SER A 75 -5.23 0.90 -11.57
C SER A 75 -4.06 -0.01 -11.97
N CYS A 76 -4.24 -0.80 -13.03
CA CYS A 76 -3.17 -1.58 -13.68
C CYS A 76 -2.61 -0.90 -14.94
N LYS A 77 -3.10 0.30 -15.30
CA LYS A 77 -2.60 0.99 -16.49
C LYS A 77 -1.42 1.87 -16.11
N VAL A 78 -0.23 1.49 -16.60
CA VAL A 78 0.94 2.36 -16.62
C VAL A 78 0.55 3.68 -17.32
N PRO A 79 0.74 4.84 -16.69
CA PRO A 79 0.40 6.11 -17.30
C PRO A 79 1.28 6.35 -18.53
N THR A 80 0.66 6.45 -19.70
CA THR A 80 1.35 6.84 -20.93
C THR A 80 1.45 8.36 -20.95
N TYR A 81 2.60 8.89 -20.53
CA TYR A 81 2.89 10.31 -20.69
C TYR A 81 3.20 10.58 -22.15
N ARG A 82 2.31 11.33 -22.82
CA ARG A 82 2.60 11.85 -24.16
C ARG A 82 3.76 12.85 -23.99
N LYS A 83 4.85 12.64 -24.73
CA LYS A 83 5.98 13.56 -24.73
C LYS A 83 5.45 14.94 -25.17
N PRO A 84 5.83 16.05 -24.50
CA PRO A 84 5.40 17.37 -24.94
C PRO A 84 5.92 17.61 -26.36
N ASP A 85 5.04 18.03 -27.26
CA ASP A 85 5.43 18.49 -28.59
C ASP A 85 6.36 19.69 -28.38
N THR A 86 7.64 19.50 -28.66
CA THR A 86 8.65 20.55 -28.48
C THR A 86 8.51 21.51 -29.65
N PRO A 87 8.29 22.83 -29.43
CA PRO A 87 8.16 23.80 -30.51
C PRO A 87 9.46 23.99 -31.29
#